data_AF-A0A2U8TMP5-F1
#
_entry.id   AF-A0A2U8TMP5-F1
#
_cell.length_a   1.000
_cell.length_b   1.000
_cell.length_c   1.000
_cell.angle_alpha   90.00
_cell.angle_beta   90.00
_cell.angle_gamma   90.00
#
_symmetry.space_group_name_H-M   'P 1'
#
loop_
_entity.id
_entity.type
_entity.pdbx_description
1 polymer ?
#
loop_
_entity_poly.entity_id
_entity_poly.type
_entity_poly.pdbx_seq_one_letter_code
_entity_poly.pdbx_strand_id
1 'polypeptide(L)'
;MSFFDINKQLYSVHRIENGVSIMDYPTSNFDLAGTLQKTLAGRYNLKTDFALSKMHECLSREEISKHLEDSGHWHDPLQTLGAPMIEAYYKFVHWLSDHLGFDFVFEHNPLVRYHIPAKLDDRYRLPDGELFTHHSDTLLGDYFQQINMWLPFCDVKNTGALSVCSRTASINTLKTFAQEQGYTYNEYKGSRVAFFDYAKQRPQLIADLRTDAMPTNLRYGQCLMFDPRILHGTAENRENITRVSMDFRIVPLDDYESIIKELERQGGRPNSYEGEGLIKGEFYSALTAREIIKN
;
A
#
# COMPACT_ATOMS: atom_id res chain seq x y z
N MET A 1 -18.04 -19.82 2.11
CA MET A 1 -17.99 -18.98 0.89
C MET A 1 -16.67 -19.30 0.19
N SER A 2 -16.58 -19.35 -1.14
CA SER A 2 -15.28 -19.61 -1.81
C SER A 2 -14.45 -18.34 -1.87
N PHE A 3 -13.16 -18.43 -1.53
CA PHE A 3 -12.19 -17.32 -1.65
C PHE A 3 -11.84 -17.00 -3.11
N PHE A 4 -12.18 -17.89 -4.06
CA PHE A 4 -11.80 -17.81 -5.47
C PHE A 4 -13.00 -17.58 -6.41
N ASP A 5 -14.09 -17.04 -5.85
CA ASP A 5 -15.27 -16.60 -6.60
C ASP A 5 -15.33 -15.07 -6.56
N ILE A 6 -14.90 -14.43 -7.65
CA ILE A 6 -14.80 -12.98 -7.74
C ILE A 6 -16.12 -12.27 -7.45
N ASN A 7 -17.25 -12.80 -7.93
CA ASN A 7 -18.54 -12.18 -7.69
C ASN A 7 -18.78 -12.17 -6.18
N LYS A 8 -18.68 -13.33 -5.52
CA LYS A 8 -18.85 -13.40 -4.05
C LYS A 8 -17.89 -12.47 -3.30
N GLN A 9 -16.63 -12.40 -3.73
CA GLN A 9 -15.61 -11.56 -3.07
C GLN A 9 -15.83 -10.06 -3.26
N LEU A 10 -16.33 -9.59 -4.41
CA LEU A 10 -16.68 -8.18 -4.60
C LEU A 10 -17.93 -7.77 -3.81
N TYR A 11 -18.77 -8.73 -3.38
CA TYR A 11 -19.93 -8.48 -2.50
C TYR A 11 -19.65 -8.78 -1.02
N SER A 12 -18.48 -9.30 -0.67
CA SER A 12 -18.19 -9.72 0.71
C SER A 12 -18.07 -8.52 1.66
N VAL A 13 -18.46 -8.74 2.91
CA VAL A 13 -18.15 -7.81 4.01
C VAL A 13 -16.67 -7.96 4.33
N HIS A 14 -15.98 -6.83 4.51
CA HIS A 14 -14.57 -6.78 4.89
C HIS A 14 -14.45 -6.21 6.31
N ARG A 15 -13.36 -6.53 7.02
CA ARG A 15 -13.12 -6.09 8.40
C ARG A 15 -13.05 -4.57 8.53
N ILE A 16 -12.59 -3.88 7.48
CA ILE A 16 -12.69 -2.42 7.35
C ILE A 16 -14.03 -2.09 6.67
N GLU A 17 -15.12 -2.09 7.44
CA GLU A 17 -16.49 -2.01 6.92
C GLU A 17 -16.76 -0.76 6.08
N ASN A 18 -16.21 0.38 6.51
CA ASN A 18 -16.32 1.67 5.81
C ASN A 18 -15.33 1.81 4.64
N GLY A 19 -14.53 0.79 4.37
CA GLY A 19 -13.49 0.79 3.34
C GLY A 19 -12.17 1.41 3.80
N VAL A 20 -12.22 2.43 4.66
CA VAL A 20 -11.04 3.09 5.25
C VAL A 20 -11.21 3.26 6.77
N SER A 21 -10.11 3.22 7.49
CA SER A 21 -10.01 3.51 8.92
C SER A 21 -8.67 4.18 9.22
N ILE A 22 -8.65 5.13 10.15
CA ILE A 22 -7.42 5.76 10.62
C ILE A 22 -7.19 5.30 12.06
N MET A 23 -5.99 4.83 12.33
CA MET A 23 -5.57 4.35 13.65
C MET A 23 -4.39 5.18 14.14
N ASP A 24 -4.48 5.67 15.37
CA ASP A 24 -3.35 6.30 16.05
C ASP A 24 -2.44 5.23 16.70
N TYR A 25 -1.14 5.47 16.73
CA TYR A 25 -0.17 4.64 17.46
C TYR A 25 0.74 5.51 18.35
N PRO A 26 1.22 4.97 19.49
CA PRO A 26 2.01 5.76 20.43
C PRO A 26 3.44 5.96 19.92
N THR A 27 3.71 7.12 19.31
CA THR A 27 5.05 7.49 18.79
C THR A 27 6.13 7.54 19.89
N SER A 28 5.73 7.71 21.15
CA SER A 28 6.63 7.58 22.31
C SER A 28 7.22 6.19 22.47
N ASN A 29 6.51 5.16 22.00
CA ASN A 29 6.92 3.76 22.08
C ASN A 29 7.50 3.27 20.74
N PHE A 30 7.13 3.92 19.64
CA PHE A 30 7.50 3.56 18.27
C PHE A 30 8.05 4.77 17.52
N ASP A 31 9.32 5.13 17.76
CA ASP A 31 10.03 6.18 17.01
C ASP A 31 10.51 5.67 15.64
N LEU A 32 9.56 5.26 14.81
CA LEU A 32 9.81 4.76 13.46
C LEU A 32 10.44 5.85 12.57
N ALA A 33 10.00 7.10 12.71
CA ALA A 33 10.54 8.22 11.93
C ALA A 33 11.97 8.56 12.32
N GLY A 34 12.30 8.63 13.61
CA GLY A 34 13.66 8.88 14.07
C GLY A 34 14.62 7.73 13.73
N THR A 35 14.15 6.48 13.77
CA THR A 35 14.95 5.32 13.34
C THR A 35 15.24 5.40 11.83
N LEU A 36 14.24 5.78 11.02
CA LEU A 36 14.41 5.93 9.57
C LEU A 36 15.34 7.11 9.26
N GLN A 37 15.15 8.26 9.90
CA GLN A 37 16.00 9.44 9.74
C GLN A 37 17.48 9.12 9.98
N LYS A 38 17.81 8.41 11.07
CA LYS A 38 19.20 8.00 11.37
C LYS A 38 19.76 7.08 10.30
N THR A 39 18.95 6.14 9.83
CA THR A 39 19.32 5.21 8.75
C THR A 39 19.64 5.97 7.45
N LEU A 40 18.78 6.92 7.08
CA LEU A 40 18.95 7.72 5.86
C LEU A 40 20.09 8.73 5.98
N ALA A 41 20.34 9.29 7.17
CA ALA A 41 21.49 10.15 7.42
C ALA A 41 22.80 9.42 7.10
N GLY A 42 22.94 8.17 7.57
CA GLY A 42 24.10 7.34 7.23
C GLY A 42 24.17 7.00 5.74
N ARG A 43 23.05 6.58 5.15
CA ARG A 43 22.99 6.14 3.75
C ARG A 43 23.34 7.25 2.75
N TYR A 44 22.79 8.44 2.94
CA TYR A 44 22.94 9.57 2.03
C TYR A 44 23.98 10.59 2.50
N ASN A 45 24.75 10.26 3.56
CA ASN A 45 25.74 11.15 4.17
C ASN A 45 25.16 12.53 4.55
N LEU A 46 23.96 12.53 5.15
CA LEU A 46 23.25 13.73 5.58
C LEU A 46 23.60 14.06 7.04
N LYS A 47 23.31 15.30 7.45
CA LYS A 47 23.28 15.64 8.88
C LYS A 47 22.20 14.81 9.59
N THR A 48 22.38 14.56 10.88
CA THR A 48 21.46 13.72 11.66
C THR A 48 20.20 14.45 12.15
N ASP A 49 20.08 15.75 11.94
CA ASP A 49 19.03 16.63 12.48
C ASP A 49 18.02 17.13 11.42
N PHE A 50 17.92 16.46 10.26
CA PHE A 50 17.02 16.87 9.18
C PHE A 50 15.60 16.33 9.32
N ALA A 51 14.59 17.10 8.94
CA ALA A 51 13.22 16.58 8.88
C ALA A 51 13.04 15.65 7.67
N LEU A 52 12.42 14.47 7.86
CA LEU A 52 12.10 13.56 6.73
C LEU A 52 11.23 14.24 5.66
N SER A 53 10.32 15.13 6.07
CA SER A 53 9.52 15.95 5.15
C SER A 53 10.33 16.93 4.32
N LYS A 54 11.61 17.15 4.64
CA LYS A 54 12.55 18.02 3.93
C LYS A 54 13.72 17.25 3.33
N MET A 55 13.58 15.94 3.16
CA MET A 55 14.63 15.09 2.58
C MET A 55 15.08 15.61 1.20
N HIS A 56 14.15 16.09 0.37
CA HIS A 56 14.47 16.64 -0.95
C HIS A 56 15.36 17.89 -0.91
N GLU A 57 15.35 18.65 0.19
CA GLU A 57 16.21 19.83 0.38
C GLU A 57 17.60 19.44 0.89
N CYS A 58 17.74 18.22 1.43
CA CYS A 58 18.95 17.73 2.08
C CYS A 58 19.83 16.89 1.14
N LEU A 59 19.21 16.22 0.16
CA LEU A 59 19.92 15.43 -0.84
C LEU A 59 20.73 16.32 -1.78
N SER A 60 21.81 15.76 -2.34
CA SER A 60 22.60 16.46 -3.37
C SER A 60 21.76 16.63 -4.64
N ARG A 61 22.12 17.61 -5.48
CA ARG A 61 21.46 17.79 -6.79
C ARG A 61 21.60 16.56 -7.68
N GLU A 62 22.73 15.85 -7.58
CA GLU A 62 22.96 14.62 -8.33
C GLU A 62 21.99 13.52 -7.89
N GLU A 63 21.83 13.32 -6.58
CA GLU A 63 20.89 12.34 -6.03
C GLU A 63 19.44 12.68 -6.39
N ILE A 64 19.05 13.95 -6.30
CA ILE A 64 17.72 14.39 -6.75
C ILE A 64 17.54 14.13 -8.25
N SER A 65 18.55 14.41 -9.08
CA SER A 65 18.47 14.19 -10.53
C SER A 65 18.23 12.71 -10.86
N LYS A 66 18.92 11.79 -10.18
CA LYS A 66 18.70 10.33 -10.34
C LYS A 66 17.24 9.97 -10.06
N HIS A 67 16.69 10.47 -8.95
CA HIS A 67 15.32 10.17 -8.58
C HIS A 67 14.26 10.88 -9.43
N LEU A 68 14.58 12.02 -10.05
CA LEU A 68 13.69 12.69 -10.98
C LEU A 68 13.52 11.91 -12.30
N GLU A 69 14.54 11.17 -12.74
CA GLU A 69 14.41 10.21 -13.85
C GLU A 69 13.34 9.14 -13.51
N ASP A 70 13.27 8.75 -12.23
CA ASP A 70 12.23 7.88 -11.68
C ASP A 70 10.97 8.63 -11.20
N SER A 71 10.61 9.74 -11.85
CA SER A 71 9.40 10.52 -11.55
C SER A 71 9.39 11.21 -10.17
N GLY A 72 10.53 11.38 -9.51
CA GLY A 72 10.58 11.88 -8.14
C GLY A 72 9.96 10.93 -7.12
N HIS A 73 9.88 9.64 -7.46
CA HIS A 73 9.43 8.59 -6.56
C HIS A 73 10.43 7.43 -6.57
N TRP A 74 10.96 7.10 -5.39
CA TRP A 74 11.74 5.89 -5.21
C TRP A 74 11.32 5.17 -3.94
N HIS A 75 11.84 3.96 -3.76
CA HIS A 75 11.53 3.15 -2.62
C HIS A 75 12.72 2.30 -2.18
N ASP A 76 12.72 2.01 -0.88
CA ASP A 76 13.64 1.09 -0.24
C ASP A 76 12.85 -0.08 0.36
N PRO A 77 13.15 -1.32 -0.04
CA PRO A 77 12.64 -2.47 0.70
C PRO A 77 13.19 -2.45 2.13
N LEU A 78 12.35 -2.78 3.11
CA LEU A 78 12.69 -2.76 4.53
C LEU A 78 14.00 -3.49 4.83
N GLN A 79 14.22 -4.64 4.20
CA GLN A 79 15.41 -5.47 4.43
C GLN A 79 16.71 -4.76 4.05
N THR A 80 16.67 -3.73 3.20
CA THR A 80 17.84 -2.91 2.85
C THR A 80 18.16 -1.85 3.91
N LEU A 81 17.19 -1.46 4.75
CA LEU A 81 17.31 -0.37 5.72
C LEU A 81 18.04 -0.79 7.01
N GLY A 82 18.44 -2.06 7.11
CA GLY A 82 19.26 -2.58 8.20
C GLY A 82 18.48 -2.94 9.46
N ALA A 83 19.17 -3.63 10.38
CA ALA A 83 18.59 -4.22 11.58
C ALA A 83 17.76 -3.23 12.44
N PRO A 84 18.21 -1.97 12.68
CA PRO A 84 17.42 -1.04 13.51
C PRO A 84 16.01 -0.78 12.96
N MET A 85 15.87 -0.61 11.64
CA MET A 85 14.56 -0.39 11.02
C MET A 85 13.70 -1.66 11.00
N ILE A 86 14.31 -2.82 10.74
CA ILE A 86 13.62 -4.12 10.77
C ILE A 86 13.06 -4.40 12.17
N GLU A 87 13.88 -4.24 13.21
CA GLU A 87 13.47 -4.43 14.60
C GLU A 87 12.37 -3.46 15.02
N ALA A 88 12.46 -2.18 14.60
CA ALA A 88 11.45 -1.18 14.90
C ALA A 88 10.10 -1.52 14.22
N TYR A 89 10.14 -1.98 12.97
CA TYR A 89 8.96 -2.45 12.25
C TYR A 89 8.34 -3.68 12.93
N TYR A 90 9.14 -4.70 13.30
CA TYR A 90 8.62 -5.90 13.97
C TYR A 90 8.03 -5.61 15.34
N LYS A 91 8.63 -4.68 16.11
CA LYS A 91 8.04 -4.17 17.36
C LYS A 91 6.68 -3.52 17.13
N PHE A 92 6.56 -2.71 16.08
CA PHE A 92 5.30 -2.09 15.70
C PHE A 92 4.24 -3.13 15.26
N VAL A 93 4.63 -4.10 14.42
CA VAL A 93 3.74 -5.17 13.94
C VAL A 93 3.20 -6.05 15.07
N HIS A 94 4.05 -6.43 16.03
CA HIS A 94 3.59 -7.18 17.19
C HIS A 94 2.56 -6.39 18.01
N TRP A 95 2.88 -5.13 18.33
CA TRP A 95 1.96 -4.24 19.02
C TRP A 95 0.64 -4.06 18.27
N LEU A 96 0.70 -3.98 16.95
CA LEU A 96 -0.48 -3.87 16.11
C LEU A 96 -1.40 -5.10 16.28
N SER A 97 -0.85 -6.31 16.43
CA SER A 97 -1.65 -7.52 16.69
C SER A 97 -2.38 -7.50 18.04
N ASP A 98 -1.76 -6.90 19.06
CA ASP A 98 -2.38 -6.72 20.36
C ASP A 98 -3.47 -5.64 20.28
N HIS A 99 -3.18 -4.53 19.60
CA HIS A 99 -4.09 -3.40 19.44
C HIS A 99 -5.34 -3.76 18.62
N LEU A 100 -5.17 -4.50 17.53
CA LEU A 100 -6.29 -4.96 16.68
C LEU A 100 -7.07 -6.13 17.30
N GLY A 101 -6.50 -6.80 18.30
CA GLY A 101 -7.14 -7.91 19.01
C GLY A 101 -7.12 -9.25 18.27
N PHE A 102 -6.41 -9.34 17.14
CA PHE A 102 -6.26 -10.58 16.38
C PHE A 102 -4.84 -10.74 15.83
N ASP A 103 -4.46 -11.98 15.54
CA ASP A 103 -3.17 -12.30 14.93
C ASP A 103 -3.27 -12.31 13.40
N PHE A 104 -2.14 -12.10 12.72
CA PHE A 104 -2.11 -11.99 11.27
C PHE A 104 -0.75 -12.39 10.70
N VAL A 105 -0.76 -12.80 9.43
CA VAL A 105 0.44 -12.81 8.59
C VAL A 105 0.63 -11.42 8.00
N PHE A 106 1.88 -11.01 7.77
CA PHE A 106 2.20 -9.67 7.29
C PHE A 106 3.36 -9.72 6.29
N GLU A 107 3.40 -8.73 5.40
CA GLU A 107 4.45 -8.57 4.39
C GLU A 107 5.84 -8.48 5.05
N HIS A 108 6.76 -9.37 4.69
CA HIS A 108 8.06 -9.45 5.39
C HIS A 108 9.06 -8.37 4.95
N ASN A 109 8.85 -7.78 3.78
CA ASN A 109 9.75 -6.82 3.16
C ASN A 109 8.99 -5.62 2.56
N PRO A 110 8.25 -4.86 3.39
CA PRO A 110 7.47 -3.74 2.90
C PRO A 110 8.35 -2.62 2.34
N LEU A 111 7.75 -1.80 1.48
CA LEU A 111 8.45 -0.72 0.78
C LEU A 111 8.31 0.60 1.54
N VAL A 112 9.44 1.21 1.90
CA VAL A 112 9.47 2.63 2.29
C VAL A 112 9.56 3.46 1.03
N ARG A 113 8.57 4.31 0.80
CA ARG A 113 8.43 5.16 -0.38
C ARG A 113 8.76 6.61 -0.07
N TYR A 114 9.47 7.24 -0.98
CA TYR A 114 9.84 8.65 -0.93
C TYR A 114 9.27 9.34 -2.15
N HIS A 115 8.43 10.33 -1.94
CA HIS A 115 7.77 11.05 -3.01
C HIS A 115 8.03 12.55 -2.83
N ILE A 116 8.99 13.05 -3.61
CA ILE A 116 9.45 14.45 -3.55
C ILE A 116 8.53 15.36 -4.37
N PRO A 117 8.60 16.69 -4.17
CA PRO A 117 7.86 17.63 -5.00
C PRO A 117 8.35 17.58 -6.46
N ALA A 118 7.63 16.86 -7.32
CA ALA A 118 8.01 16.61 -8.70
C ALA A 118 6.82 16.23 -9.58
N LYS A 119 6.98 16.42 -10.90
CA LYS A 119 6.05 15.90 -11.90
C LYS A 119 6.25 14.38 -12.01
N LEU A 120 5.16 13.63 -11.99
CA LEU A 120 5.20 12.18 -12.23
C LEU A 120 5.31 11.85 -13.73
N ASP A 121 5.90 10.70 -14.05
CA ASP A 121 6.09 10.22 -15.43
C ASP A 121 4.77 10.04 -16.19
N ASP A 122 4.87 10.17 -17.52
CA ASP A 122 3.72 10.24 -18.41
C ASP A 122 3.03 8.87 -18.64
N ARG A 123 3.58 7.73 -18.16
CA ARG A 123 2.97 6.39 -18.28
C ARG A 123 1.53 6.32 -17.76
N TYR A 124 1.23 7.11 -16.72
CA TYR A 124 -0.09 7.16 -16.07
C TYR A 124 -0.92 8.37 -16.48
N ARG A 125 -0.51 9.10 -17.52
CA ARG A 125 -1.30 10.21 -18.04
C ARG A 125 -2.38 9.73 -18.96
N LEU A 126 -3.49 10.43 -18.87
CA LEU A 126 -4.62 10.29 -19.77
C LEU A 126 -4.44 11.21 -20.99
N PRO A 127 -5.28 11.06 -22.04
CA PRO A 127 -5.22 11.92 -23.23
C PRO A 127 -5.39 13.42 -22.95
N ASP A 128 -6.02 13.78 -21.83
CA ASP A 128 -6.16 15.17 -21.37
C ASP A 128 -4.91 15.72 -20.67
N GLY A 129 -3.85 14.91 -20.51
CA GLY A 129 -2.60 15.25 -19.85
C GLY A 129 -2.62 15.09 -18.33
N GLU A 130 -3.78 14.82 -17.74
CA GLU A 130 -3.94 14.66 -16.30
C GLU A 130 -3.52 13.25 -15.85
N LEU A 131 -3.03 13.15 -14.62
CA LEU A 131 -2.57 11.89 -14.04
C LEU A 131 -3.75 11.00 -13.62
N PHE A 132 -3.63 9.69 -13.79
CA PHE A 132 -4.53 8.69 -13.22
C PHE A 132 -3.76 7.45 -12.78
N THR A 133 -3.57 7.30 -11.47
CA THR A 133 -2.83 6.19 -10.85
C THR A 133 -3.72 5.28 -10.00
N HIS A 134 -5.02 5.55 -9.93
CA HIS A 134 -5.95 4.85 -9.05
C HIS A 134 -6.11 3.38 -9.48
N HIS A 135 -5.84 2.47 -8.55
CA HIS A 135 -5.99 1.04 -8.73
C HIS A 135 -6.41 0.37 -7.43
N SER A 136 -6.78 -0.90 -7.54
CA SER A 136 -7.08 -1.80 -6.43
C SER A 136 -5.98 -2.84 -6.37
N ASP A 137 -5.49 -3.17 -5.17
CA ASP A 137 -4.45 -4.18 -4.99
C ASP A 137 -4.98 -5.59 -5.32
N THR A 138 -6.29 -5.81 -5.23
CA THR A 138 -6.92 -7.06 -5.70
C THR A 138 -6.73 -7.34 -7.21
N LEU A 139 -6.34 -6.33 -8.01
CA LEU A 139 -5.99 -6.48 -9.43
C LEU A 139 -4.54 -6.94 -9.66
N LEU A 140 -3.75 -7.03 -8.58
CA LEU A 140 -2.34 -7.43 -8.53
C LEU A 140 -2.10 -8.79 -7.86
N GLY A 141 -3.15 -9.42 -7.34
CA GLY A 141 -3.09 -10.76 -6.76
C GLY A 141 -3.45 -10.78 -5.29
N ASP A 142 -3.58 -9.63 -4.64
CA ASP A 142 -3.88 -9.54 -3.22
C ASP A 142 -5.23 -10.19 -2.87
N TYR A 143 -5.28 -10.87 -1.73
CA TYR A 143 -6.50 -11.50 -1.24
C TYR A 143 -7.51 -10.45 -0.78
N PHE A 144 -8.80 -10.73 -0.97
CA PHE A 144 -9.89 -9.83 -0.57
C PHE A 144 -10.04 -9.67 0.96
N GLN A 145 -9.41 -10.54 1.74
CA GLN A 145 -9.38 -10.54 3.20
C GLN A 145 -8.20 -9.72 3.76
N GLN A 146 -7.27 -9.32 2.90
CA GLN A 146 -6.12 -8.50 3.27
C GLN A 146 -6.58 -7.15 3.83
N ILE A 147 -5.81 -6.57 4.72
CA ILE A 147 -5.92 -5.16 5.09
C ILE A 147 -4.65 -4.46 4.60
N ASN A 148 -4.83 -3.42 3.79
CA ASN A 148 -3.73 -2.57 3.36
C ASN A 148 -3.42 -1.56 4.46
N MET A 149 -2.14 -1.43 4.79
CA MET A 149 -1.64 -0.52 5.81
C MET A 149 -0.77 0.53 5.15
N TRP A 150 -1.06 1.81 5.37
CA TRP A 150 -0.27 2.93 4.87
C TRP A 150 0.15 3.84 6.03
N LEU A 151 1.45 3.89 6.26
CA LEU A 151 2.08 4.48 7.43
C LEU A 151 3.01 5.64 7.01
N PRO A 152 2.61 6.91 7.17
CA PRO A 152 3.51 8.02 6.94
C PRO A 152 4.52 8.20 8.09
N PHE A 153 5.77 8.52 7.75
CA PHE A 153 6.85 8.85 8.69
C PHE A 153 6.95 10.36 8.98
N CYS A 154 6.10 11.16 8.36
CA CYS A 154 5.96 12.59 8.59
C CYS A 154 4.52 13.01 8.32
N ASP A 155 4.13 14.23 8.67
CA ASP A 155 2.82 14.74 8.31
C ASP A 155 2.67 14.79 6.78
N VAL A 156 1.50 14.36 6.29
CA VAL A 156 1.15 14.26 4.88
C VAL A 156 -0.20 14.91 4.64
N LYS A 157 -0.31 15.67 3.55
CA LYS A 157 -1.52 16.40 3.22
C LYS A 157 -1.70 16.54 1.71
N ASN A 158 -2.95 16.72 1.30
CA ASN A 158 -3.32 17.11 -0.05
C ASN A 158 -2.63 16.20 -1.09
N THR A 159 -1.88 16.80 -2.01
CA THR A 159 -1.21 16.08 -3.10
C THR A 159 0.00 15.24 -2.65
N GLY A 160 0.51 15.51 -1.44
CA GLY A 160 1.52 14.71 -0.76
C GLY A 160 0.94 13.57 0.10
N ALA A 161 -0.37 13.34 0.07
CA ALA A 161 -1.02 12.21 0.75
C ALA A 161 -1.29 11.04 -0.22
N LEU A 162 -1.79 9.92 0.31
CA LEU A 162 -2.42 8.89 -0.52
C LEU A 162 -3.86 9.32 -0.84
N SER A 163 -4.25 9.24 -2.11
CA SER A 163 -5.63 9.52 -2.53
C SER A 163 -6.42 8.22 -2.56
N VAL A 164 -7.62 8.22 -1.95
CA VAL A 164 -8.51 7.06 -1.88
C VAL A 164 -9.90 7.44 -2.36
N CYS A 165 -10.52 6.58 -3.16
CA CYS A 165 -11.93 6.68 -3.49
C CYS A 165 -12.79 6.14 -2.34
N SER A 166 -14.05 6.53 -2.32
CA SER A 166 -15.06 5.96 -1.43
C SER A 166 -15.21 4.45 -1.69
N ARG A 167 -15.65 3.73 -0.65
CA ARG A 167 -15.96 2.30 -0.76
C ARG A 167 -16.97 2.01 -1.85
N THR A 168 -18.02 2.83 -1.94
CA THR A 168 -19.10 2.65 -2.91
C THR A 168 -18.57 2.82 -4.34
N ALA A 169 -17.86 3.90 -4.63
CA ALA A 169 -17.28 4.13 -5.96
C ALA A 169 -16.31 2.99 -6.33
N SER A 170 -15.39 2.66 -5.44
CA SER A 170 -14.37 1.63 -5.67
C SER A 170 -14.99 0.27 -5.99
N ILE A 171 -15.89 -0.21 -5.12
CA ILE A 171 -16.51 -1.54 -5.30
C ILE A 171 -17.40 -1.58 -6.53
N ASN A 172 -18.18 -0.51 -6.81
CA ASN A 172 -19.04 -0.47 -7.99
C ASN A 172 -18.21 -0.46 -9.28
N THR A 173 -17.13 0.33 -9.34
CA THR A 173 -16.23 0.35 -10.48
C THR A 173 -15.58 -1.01 -10.72
N LEU A 174 -15.07 -1.66 -9.68
CA LEU A 174 -14.45 -2.99 -9.82
C LEU A 174 -15.46 -4.06 -10.26
N LYS A 175 -16.71 -3.99 -9.77
CA LYS A 175 -17.81 -4.87 -10.21
C LYS A 175 -18.15 -4.69 -11.67
N THR A 176 -18.41 -3.46 -12.08
CA THR A 176 -18.74 -3.15 -13.49
C THR A 176 -17.60 -3.59 -14.40
N PHE A 177 -16.35 -3.30 -14.03
CA PHE A 177 -15.18 -3.75 -14.77
C PHE A 177 -15.14 -5.28 -14.90
N ALA A 178 -15.19 -6.01 -13.79
CA ALA A 178 -15.14 -7.47 -13.82
C ALA A 178 -16.30 -8.09 -14.62
N GLN A 179 -17.51 -7.54 -14.50
CA GLN A 179 -18.71 -8.01 -15.19
C GLN A 179 -18.65 -7.74 -16.69
N GLU A 180 -18.28 -6.53 -17.11
CA GLU A 180 -18.18 -6.17 -18.53
C GLU A 180 -17.06 -6.95 -19.24
N GLN A 181 -15.99 -7.29 -18.51
CA GLN A 181 -14.92 -8.12 -19.05
C GLN A 181 -15.21 -9.64 -18.96
N GLY A 182 -16.27 -10.05 -18.26
CA GLY A 182 -16.60 -11.45 -18.06
C GLY A 182 -15.54 -12.24 -17.28
N TYR A 183 -14.78 -11.57 -16.40
CA TYR A 183 -13.63 -12.18 -15.75
C TYR A 183 -13.99 -13.24 -14.72
N THR A 184 -13.24 -14.34 -14.77
CA THR A 184 -13.04 -15.25 -13.64
C THR A 184 -12.09 -14.64 -12.61
N TYR A 185 -12.02 -15.25 -11.42
CA TYR A 185 -11.06 -14.83 -10.39
C TYR A 185 -9.61 -14.81 -10.89
N ASN A 186 -9.20 -15.85 -11.64
CA ASN A 186 -7.82 -15.98 -12.10
C ASN A 186 -7.44 -14.94 -13.16
N GLU A 187 -8.40 -14.48 -13.97
CA GLU A 187 -8.15 -13.39 -14.94
C GLU A 187 -8.11 -12.04 -14.22
N TYR A 188 -9.04 -11.81 -13.29
CA TYR A 188 -9.14 -10.55 -12.56
C TYR A 188 -7.90 -10.24 -11.72
N LYS A 189 -7.35 -11.23 -11.01
CA LYS A 189 -6.26 -10.99 -10.05
C LYS A 189 -4.95 -10.51 -10.69
N GLY A 190 -4.83 -10.53 -12.02
CA GLY A 190 -3.70 -9.97 -12.78
C GLY A 190 -4.11 -8.88 -13.76
N SER A 191 -5.29 -8.28 -13.58
CA SER A 191 -5.93 -7.42 -14.59
C SER A 191 -5.67 -5.92 -14.42
N ARG A 192 -4.71 -5.50 -13.58
CA ARG A 192 -4.42 -4.07 -13.35
C ARG A 192 -4.18 -3.29 -14.65
N VAL A 193 -3.42 -3.84 -15.59
CA VAL A 193 -3.16 -3.17 -16.89
C VAL A 193 -4.46 -3.02 -17.68
N ALA A 194 -5.25 -4.10 -17.77
CA ALA A 194 -6.55 -4.07 -18.45
C ALA A 194 -7.53 -3.08 -17.78
N PHE A 195 -7.46 -2.90 -16.45
CA PHE A 195 -8.24 -1.89 -15.74
C PHE A 195 -7.87 -0.47 -16.16
N PHE A 196 -6.57 -0.17 -16.30
CA PHE A 196 -6.14 1.14 -16.79
C PHE A 196 -6.61 1.39 -18.23
N ASP A 197 -6.50 0.41 -19.11
CA ASP A 197 -6.96 0.53 -20.49
C ASP A 197 -8.49 0.70 -20.56
N TYR A 198 -9.22 -0.05 -19.73
CA TYR A 198 -10.66 0.07 -19.55
C TYR A 198 -11.08 1.48 -19.10
N ALA A 199 -10.39 2.03 -18.11
CA ALA A 199 -10.64 3.36 -17.58
C ALA A 199 -10.33 4.44 -18.63
N LYS A 200 -9.20 4.35 -19.34
CA LYS A 200 -8.80 5.30 -20.40
C LYS A 200 -9.84 5.45 -21.51
N GLN A 201 -10.61 4.40 -21.80
CA GLN A 201 -11.68 4.42 -22.80
C GLN A 201 -13.00 5.02 -22.29
N ARG A 202 -13.08 5.39 -21.01
CA ARG A 202 -14.30 5.86 -20.33
C ARG A 202 -14.04 7.18 -19.60
N PRO A 203 -14.04 8.33 -20.32
CA PRO A 203 -13.76 9.64 -19.72
C PRO A 203 -14.68 9.99 -18.55
N GLN A 204 -15.96 9.61 -18.61
CA GLN A 204 -16.90 9.85 -17.51
C GLN A 204 -16.53 9.08 -16.24
N LEU A 205 -16.16 7.80 -16.36
CA LEU A 205 -15.71 7.00 -15.23
C LEU A 205 -14.50 7.64 -14.54
N ILE A 206 -13.52 8.10 -15.34
CA ILE A 206 -12.35 8.81 -14.82
C ILE A 206 -12.76 10.07 -14.07
N ALA A 207 -13.64 10.89 -14.67
CA ALA A 207 -14.11 12.13 -14.06
C ALA A 207 -14.82 11.88 -12.71
N ASP A 208 -15.65 10.83 -12.67
CA ASP A 208 -16.36 10.42 -11.45
C ASP A 208 -15.37 9.95 -10.37
N LEU A 209 -14.41 9.08 -10.74
CA LEU A 209 -13.38 8.60 -9.81
C LEU A 209 -12.50 9.74 -9.28
N ARG A 210 -12.12 10.69 -10.13
CA ARG A 210 -11.34 11.88 -9.72
C ARG A 210 -12.10 12.76 -8.76
N THR A 211 -13.41 12.92 -8.97
CA THR A 211 -14.27 13.73 -8.11
C THR A 211 -14.48 13.06 -6.75
N ASP A 212 -14.57 11.73 -6.73
CA ASP A 212 -14.74 10.93 -5.52
C ASP A 212 -13.43 10.71 -4.73
N ALA A 213 -12.29 10.72 -5.41
CA ALA A 213 -10.98 10.49 -4.82
C ALA A 213 -10.57 11.63 -3.87
N MET A 214 -10.35 11.30 -2.60
CA MET A 214 -9.99 12.25 -1.56
C MET A 214 -8.58 12.00 -1.04
N PRO A 215 -7.74 13.05 -0.86
CA PRO A 215 -6.46 12.89 -0.20
C PRO A 215 -6.66 12.54 1.29
N THR A 216 -5.95 11.51 1.76
CA THR A 216 -6.01 11.09 3.16
C THR A 216 -4.94 11.80 3.96
N ASN A 217 -5.28 12.98 4.48
CA ASN A 217 -4.38 13.76 5.32
C ASN A 217 -4.14 13.04 6.65
N LEU A 218 -2.87 12.80 6.99
CA LEU A 218 -2.46 12.12 8.22
C LEU A 218 -1.32 12.88 8.89
N ARG A 219 -1.27 12.80 10.21
CA ARG A 219 -0.11 13.23 10.99
C ARG A 219 0.81 12.04 11.27
N TYR A 220 2.08 12.32 11.57
CA TYR A 220 2.95 11.30 12.13
C TYR A 220 2.35 10.75 13.45
N GLY A 221 2.38 9.43 13.61
CA GLY A 221 1.62 8.74 14.66
C GLY A 221 0.24 8.24 14.23
N GLN A 222 -0.15 8.44 12.96
CA GLN A 222 -1.37 7.87 12.39
C GLN A 222 -1.04 6.86 11.29
N CYS A 223 -1.89 5.86 11.11
CA CYS A 223 -1.81 4.87 10.05
C CYS A 223 -3.18 4.74 9.38
N LEU A 224 -3.21 4.73 8.05
CA LEU A 224 -4.40 4.43 7.27
C LEU A 224 -4.48 2.91 7.06
N MET A 225 -5.60 2.33 7.46
CA MET A 225 -5.98 0.96 7.19
C MET A 225 -7.10 0.96 6.16
N PHE A 226 -7.01 0.15 5.11
CA PHE A 226 -8.06 0.13 4.10
C PHE A 226 -8.30 -1.24 3.49
N ASP A 227 -9.53 -1.43 3.05
CA ASP A 227 -9.98 -2.58 2.28
C ASP A 227 -9.21 -2.63 0.93
N PRO A 228 -8.69 -3.79 0.52
CA PRO A 228 -7.82 -3.92 -0.65
C PRO A 228 -8.57 -3.64 -1.95
N ARG A 229 -9.91 -3.59 -1.90
CA ARG A 229 -10.81 -3.18 -2.99
C ARG A 229 -10.92 -1.67 -3.17
N ILE A 230 -10.38 -0.86 -2.25
CA ILE A 230 -10.44 0.60 -2.38
C ILE A 230 -9.50 1.04 -3.49
N LEU A 231 -10.07 1.75 -4.47
CA LEU A 231 -9.30 2.40 -5.52
C LEU A 231 -8.49 3.52 -4.88
N HIS A 232 -7.17 3.44 -5.02
CA HIS A 232 -6.25 4.38 -4.42
C HIS A 232 -5.09 4.69 -5.35
N GLY A 233 -4.50 5.87 -5.21
CA GLY A 233 -3.48 6.36 -6.10
C GLY A 233 -2.64 7.48 -5.48
N THR A 234 -1.47 7.71 -6.06
CA THR A 234 -0.64 8.87 -5.74
C THR A 234 -0.90 9.98 -6.75
N ALA A 235 -1.13 11.20 -6.26
CA ALA A 235 -1.18 12.41 -7.09
C ALA A 235 0.24 12.92 -7.35
N GLU A 236 0.44 13.88 -8.27
CA GLU A 236 1.71 14.61 -8.34
C GLU A 236 1.90 15.42 -7.05
N ASN A 237 3.01 15.24 -6.34
CA ASN A 237 3.26 16.01 -5.13
C ASN A 237 3.57 17.48 -5.48
N ARG A 238 2.59 18.35 -5.21
CA ARG A 238 2.68 19.81 -5.37
C ARG A 238 2.88 20.52 -4.04
N GLU A 239 3.05 19.78 -2.95
CA GLU A 239 3.39 20.34 -1.65
C GLU A 239 4.88 20.65 -1.58
N ASN A 240 5.29 21.53 -0.66
CA ASN A 240 6.72 21.81 -0.40
C ASN A 240 7.33 20.82 0.62
N ILE A 241 6.95 19.54 0.56
CA ILE A 241 7.41 18.47 1.45
C ILE A 241 7.68 17.20 0.67
N THR A 242 8.67 16.42 1.09
CA THR A 242 8.79 15.00 0.74
C THR A 242 7.77 14.21 1.53
N ARG A 243 6.93 13.42 0.85
CA ARG A 243 6.15 12.38 1.51
C ARG A 243 7.04 11.16 1.72
N VAL A 244 7.26 10.78 2.97
CA VAL A 244 7.95 9.53 3.33
C VAL A 244 6.92 8.62 4.01
N SER A 245 6.67 7.45 3.44
CA SER A 245 5.66 6.51 3.95
C SER A 245 6.08 5.05 3.75
N MET A 246 5.46 4.12 4.47
CA MET A 246 5.58 2.69 4.23
C MET A 246 4.19 2.13 3.93
N ASP A 247 4.07 1.32 2.89
CA ASP A 247 2.92 0.45 2.66
C ASP A 247 3.29 -0.99 2.98
N PHE A 248 2.42 -1.66 3.73
CA PHE A 248 2.56 -3.07 4.02
C PHE A 248 1.19 -3.75 4.09
N ARG A 249 1.17 -5.05 3.87
CA ARG A 249 -0.05 -5.85 3.84
C ARG A 249 -0.14 -6.75 5.05
N ILE A 250 -1.34 -6.91 5.59
CA ILE A 250 -1.64 -7.91 6.63
C ILE A 250 -2.84 -8.75 6.21
N VAL A 251 -2.86 -10.03 6.57
CA VAL A 251 -4.04 -10.90 6.41
C VAL A 251 -4.33 -11.55 7.76
N PRO A 252 -5.55 -11.38 8.31
CA PRO A 252 -5.96 -12.08 9.54
C PRO A 252 -5.64 -13.58 9.45
N LEU A 253 -5.10 -14.14 10.52
CA LEU A 253 -4.53 -15.50 10.47
C LEU A 253 -5.59 -16.56 10.13
N ASP A 254 -6.81 -16.42 10.68
CA ASP A 254 -7.96 -17.28 10.41
C ASP A 254 -8.40 -17.23 8.94
N ASP A 255 -8.41 -16.04 8.35
CA ASP A 255 -8.68 -15.83 6.94
C ASP A 255 -7.58 -16.45 6.06
N TYR A 256 -6.31 -16.22 6.40
CA TYR A 256 -5.15 -16.81 5.72
C TYR A 256 -5.18 -18.35 5.72
N GLU A 257 -5.36 -18.97 6.90
CA GLU A 257 -5.42 -20.43 7.02
C GLU A 257 -6.59 -21.02 6.21
N SER A 258 -7.73 -20.32 6.18
CA SER A 258 -8.90 -20.72 5.40
C SER A 258 -8.65 -20.65 3.89
N ILE A 259 -7.93 -19.63 3.42
CA ILE A 259 -7.51 -19.48 2.02
C ILE A 259 -6.58 -20.64 1.62
N ILE A 260 -5.54 -20.91 2.42
CA ILE A 260 -4.58 -22.00 2.14
C ILE A 260 -5.29 -23.36 2.11
N LYS A 261 -6.15 -23.64 3.08
CA LYS A 261 -6.93 -24.88 3.13
C LYS A 261 -7.84 -25.05 1.92
N GLU A 262 -8.46 -23.97 1.43
CA GLU A 262 -9.27 -24.04 0.21
C GLU A 262 -8.40 -24.32 -1.03
N LEU A 263 -7.22 -23.69 -1.15
CA LEU A 263 -6.27 -23.94 -2.23
C LEU A 263 -5.83 -25.40 -2.27
N GLU A 264 -5.41 -25.95 -1.13
CA GLU A 264 -4.99 -27.36 -1.01
C GLU A 264 -6.10 -28.32 -1.44
N ARG A 265 -7.34 -28.07 -0.99
CA ARG A 265 -8.51 -28.88 -1.35
C ARG A 265 -8.80 -28.84 -2.85
N GLN A 266 -8.54 -27.71 -3.50
CA GLN A 266 -8.78 -27.52 -4.94
C GLN A 266 -7.58 -27.93 -5.81
N GLY A 267 -6.42 -28.26 -5.21
CA GLY A 267 -5.16 -28.41 -5.95
C GLY A 267 -4.71 -27.11 -6.62
N GLY A 268 -5.14 -25.96 -6.09
CA GLY A 268 -4.82 -24.63 -6.59
C GLY A 268 -3.43 -24.18 -6.19
N ARG A 269 -2.94 -23.11 -6.85
CA ARG A 269 -1.71 -22.42 -6.45
C ARG A 269 -2.06 -21.13 -5.71
N PRO A 270 -1.28 -20.73 -4.69
CA PRO A 270 -1.39 -19.40 -4.10
C PRO A 270 -1.32 -18.31 -5.16
N ASN A 271 -1.94 -17.16 -4.86
CA ASN A 271 -1.66 -15.96 -5.64
C ASN A 271 -0.18 -15.58 -5.48
N SER A 272 0.33 -14.75 -6.39
CA SER A 272 1.72 -14.32 -6.36
C SER A 272 1.87 -12.86 -6.73
N TYR A 273 2.82 -12.19 -6.11
CA TYR A 273 3.23 -10.83 -6.43
C TYR A 273 4.72 -10.82 -6.75
N GLU A 274 5.10 -10.25 -7.91
CA GLU A 274 6.50 -10.18 -8.37
C GLU A 274 7.29 -11.51 -8.34
N GLY A 275 6.58 -12.63 -8.47
CA GLY A 275 7.17 -13.98 -8.48
C GLY A 275 7.17 -14.69 -7.12
N GLU A 276 6.82 -13.99 -6.04
CA GLU A 276 6.66 -14.55 -4.70
C GLU A 276 5.22 -14.98 -4.46
N GLY A 277 5.01 -16.17 -3.93
CA GLY A 277 3.70 -16.63 -3.48
C GLY A 277 3.22 -15.84 -2.27
N LEU A 278 1.94 -15.50 -2.24
CA LEU A 278 1.26 -14.90 -1.09
C LEU A 278 1.04 -15.95 0.01
N ILE A 279 2.14 -16.42 0.58
CA ILE A 279 2.25 -17.43 1.64
C ILE A 279 3.36 -17.04 2.64
N LYS A 280 3.30 -17.63 3.85
CA LYS A 280 4.33 -17.50 4.88
C LYS A 280 5.68 -18.04 4.38
N GLY A 281 6.75 -17.27 4.58
CA GLY A 281 8.12 -17.61 4.19
C GLY A 281 8.50 -17.16 2.77
N GLU A 282 7.53 -16.69 1.99
CA GLU A 282 7.73 -15.98 0.72
C GLU A 282 7.29 -14.53 0.93
N PHE A 283 6.22 -14.06 0.29
CA PHE A 283 5.74 -12.68 0.42
C PHE A 283 5.34 -12.29 1.86
N TYR A 284 4.80 -13.24 2.64
CA TYR A 284 4.52 -13.00 4.05
C TYR A 284 5.65 -13.52 4.91
N SER A 285 5.84 -12.91 6.08
CA SER A 285 6.77 -13.40 7.10
C SER A 285 6.51 -14.88 7.42
N ALA A 286 7.58 -15.64 7.62
CA ALA A 286 7.51 -17.02 8.10
C ALA A 286 6.85 -17.13 9.49
N LEU A 287 6.86 -16.03 10.24
CA LEU A 287 6.23 -15.86 11.54
C LEU A 287 5.02 -14.94 11.43
N THR A 288 4.00 -15.20 12.25
CA THR A 288 2.88 -14.27 12.48
C THR A 288 3.31 -13.08 13.33
N ALA A 289 2.46 -12.06 13.42
CA ALA A 289 2.74 -10.86 14.20
C ALA A 289 2.97 -11.15 15.70
N ARG A 290 2.27 -12.13 16.28
CA ARG A 290 2.48 -12.53 17.70
C ARG A 290 3.68 -13.44 17.93
N GLU A 291 4.21 -14.06 16.88
CA GLU A 291 5.37 -14.95 16.97
C GLU A 291 6.70 -14.17 16.90
N ILE A 292 6.72 -12.99 16.29
CA ILE A 292 7.99 -12.35 15.87
C ILE A 292 8.90 -11.82 16.98
N ILE A 293 8.35 -11.49 18.17
CA ILE A 293 9.15 -11.00 19.32
C ILE A 293 9.52 -12.15 20.28
N LYS A 294 8.99 -13.36 20.07
CA LYS A 294 9.34 -14.52 20.91
C LYS A 294 10.67 -15.17 20.51
N ASN A 295 11.28 -14.71 19.41
CA ASN A 295 12.57 -15.15 18.89
C ASN A 295 13.58 -14.00 18.92
#